data_AF-F3GKW7-F1
#
_entry.id   AF-F3GKW7-F1
#
_cell.length_a   1.000
_cell.length_b   1.000
_cell.length_c   1.000
_cell.angle_alpha   90.00
_cell.angle_beta   90.00
_cell.angle_gamma   90.00
#
_symmetry.space_group_name_H-M   'P 1'
#
loop_
_entity.id
_entity.type
_entity.pdbx_description
1 polymer ?
#
loop_
_entity_poly.entity_id
_entity_poly.type
_entity_poly.pdbx_seq_one_letter_code
_entity_poly.pdbx_strand_id
1 'polypeptide(L)'
;MKAAGLLCMSTADSSLSLSLSAGLLIGIGLSGTSFSVILGVVGRALPAEKRSMGMGIASAAGSFGQFAMLPGTLGLISWLGWSGALLVLGVMVALILPLVSMLKDTPSVSTGVELTLGEALREACSHSGFWLLALGFFVCGFQVVFIGVHLPAYLVDQHLPAKVGTTVLALIGLFN
;
A
#
# COMPACT_ATOMS: atom_id res chain seq x y z
N MET A 1 -10.92 -4.71 -2.83
CA MET A 1 -11.16 -4.25 -1.45
C MET A 1 -10.71 -2.82 -1.21
N LYS A 2 -9.50 -2.41 -1.61
CA LYS A 2 -9.02 -1.02 -1.43
C LYS A 2 -9.92 0.06 -2.06
N ALA A 3 -10.38 -0.13 -3.30
CA ALA A 3 -11.34 0.77 -3.95
C ALA A 3 -12.69 0.82 -3.21
N ALA A 4 -13.24 -0.34 -2.82
CA ALA A 4 -14.48 -0.41 -2.03
C ALA A 4 -14.35 0.28 -0.66
N GLY A 5 -13.20 0.13 0.01
CA GLY A 5 -12.91 0.84 1.26
C GLY A 5 -12.93 2.35 1.10
N LEU A 6 -12.33 2.88 0.02
CA LEU A 6 -12.34 4.32 -0.28
C LEU A 6 -13.76 4.84 -0.61
N LEU A 7 -14.56 4.06 -1.33
CA LEU A 7 -15.95 4.39 -1.63
C LEU A 7 -16.80 4.42 -0.35
N CYS A 8 -16.69 3.40 0.52
CA CYS A 8 -17.40 3.36 1.79
C CYS A 8 -16.96 4.49 2.75
N MET A 9 -15.69 4.90 2.68
CA MET A 9 -15.16 6.00 3.48
C MET A 9 -15.70 7.36 3.00
N SER A 10 -15.90 7.53 1.68
CA SER A 10 -16.46 8.75 1.08
C SER A 10 -17.90 9.02 1.51
N THR A 11 -18.68 7.98 1.80
CA THR A 11 -20.09 8.07 2.23
C THR A 11 -20.27 7.78 3.73
N ALA A 12 -19.22 7.88 4.54
CA ALA A 12 -19.28 7.54 5.95
C ALA A 12 -19.93 8.65 6.79
N ASP A 13 -21.13 8.40 7.31
CA ASP A 13 -21.86 9.34 8.19
C ASP A 13 -21.54 9.15 9.69
N SER A 14 -20.84 8.07 10.06
CA SER A 14 -20.50 7.76 11.45
C SER A 14 -19.02 7.45 11.64
N SER A 15 -18.47 7.77 12.82
CA SER A 15 -17.09 7.43 13.17
C SER A 15 -16.81 5.93 13.06
N LEU A 16 -17.80 5.07 13.38
CA LEU A 16 -17.67 3.63 13.25
C LEU A 16 -17.53 3.19 11.78
N SER A 17 -18.36 3.75 10.88
CA SER A 17 -18.23 3.48 9.43
C SER A 17 -16.89 3.95 8.86
N LEU A 18 -16.36 5.06 9.37
CA LEU A 18 -15.04 5.57 8.99
C LEU A 18 -13.93 4.62 9.45
N SER A 19 -13.97 4.14 10.70
CA SER A 19 -12.98 3.20 11.23
C SER A 19 -13.05 1.83 10.55
N LEU A 20 -14.24 1.31 10.25
CA LEU A 20 -14.41 0.03 9.54
C LEU A 20 -13.89 0.10 8.10
N SER A 21 -14.20 1.18 7.38
CA SER A 21 -13.73 1.36 6.00
C SER A 21 -12.23 1.60 5.96
N ALA A 22 -11.73 2.61 6.68
CA ALA A 22 -10.32 2.99 6.68
C ALA A 22 -9.42 1.93 7.32
N GLY A 23 -9.88 1.26 8.38
CA GLY A 23 -9.11 0.23 9.09
C GLY A 23 -9.21 -1.14 8.41
N LEU A 24 -10.41 -1.71 8.33
CA LEU A 24 -10.59 -3.10 7.91
C LEU A 24 -10.52 -3.25 6.39
N LEU A 25 -11.34 -2.53 5.63
CA LEU A 25 -11.43 -2.72 4.17
C LEU A 25 -10.16 -2.28 3.44
N ILE A 26 -9.60 -1.12 3.81
CA ILE A 26 -8.33 -0.66 3.24
C ILE A 26 -7.18 -1.55 3.75
N GLY A 27 -7.19 -1.98 5.00
CA GLY A 27 -6.19 -2.89 5.58
C GLY A 27 -6.09 -4.23 4.84
N ILE A 28 -7.22 -4.89 4.61
CA ILE A 28 -7.26 -6.14 3.81
C ILE A 28 -6.83 -5.87 2.36
N GLY A 29 -7.18 -4.70 1.82
CA GLY A 29 -6.69 -4.26 0.52
C GLY A 29 -5.16 -4.15 0.47
N LEU A 30 -4.53 -3.58 1.50
CA LEU A 30 -3.09 -3.40 1.60
C LEU A 30 -2.33 -4.72 1.79
N SER A 31 -2.88 -5.67 2.56
CA SER A 31 -2.24 -6.98 2.75
C SER A 31 -2.12 -7.76 1.44
N GLY A 32 -3.12 -7.68 0.56
CA GLY A 32 -3.11 -8.32 -0.75
C GLY A 32 -2.24 -7.63 -1.80
N THR A 33 -1.91 -6.34 -1.62
CA THR A 33 -1.12 -5.54 -2.57
C THR A 33 0.20 -5.05 -1.97
N SER A 34 0.76 -5.82 -1.04
CA SER A 34 2.00 -5.45 -0.35
C SER A 34 3.20 -5.44 -1.31
N PHE A 35 4.21 -4.65 -0.97
CA PHE A 35 5.44 -4.51 -1.76
C PHE A 35 6.08 -5.87 -2.05
N SER A 36 6.11 -6.76 -1.05
CA SER A 36 6.63 -8.13 -1.19
C SER A 36 5.91 -8.97 -2.25
N VAL A 37 4.60 -8.80 -2.43
CA VAL A 37 3.82 -9.51 -3.45
C VAL A 37 4.21 -9.01 -4.84
N ILE A 38 4.28 -7.68 -5.01
CA ILE A 38 4.63 -7.05 -6.30
C ILE A 38 6.08 -7.40 -6.69
N LEU A 39 7.03 -7.25 -5.78
CA LEU A 39 8.43 -7.62 -6.05
C LEU A 39 8.60 -9.12 -6.33
N GLY A 40 7.82 -9.98 -5.67
CA GLY A 40 7.80 -11.42 -5.97
C GLY A 40 7.31 -11.75 -7.39
N VAL A 41 6.35 -10.97 -7.91
CA VAL A 41 5.90 -11.10 -9.32
C VAL A 41 6.96 -10.55 -10.27
N VAL A 42 7.49 -9.35 -10.02
CA VAL A 42 8.54 -8.72 -10.87
C VAL A 42 9.79 -9.59 -10.95
N GLY A 43 10.22 -10.18 -9.83
CA GLY A 43 11.36 -11.09 -9.78
C GLY A 43 11.17 -12.36 -10.59
N ARG A 44 9.94 -12.87 -10.73
CA ARG A 44 9.63 -14.05 -11.56
C ARG A 44 9.43 -13.70 -13.03
N ALA A 45 8.95 -12.50 -13.34
CA ALA A 45 8.67 -12.05 -14.70
C ALA A 45 9.93 -11.71 -15.53
N LEU A 46 11.08 -11.47 -14.87
CA LEU A 46 12.32 -11.06 -15.54
C LEU A 46 13.42 -12.15 -15.50
N PRO A 47 14.27 -12.23 -16.55
CA PRO A 47 15.47 -13.06 -16.56
C PRO A 47 16.40 -12.75 -15.39
N ALA A 48 17.15 -13.75 -14.91
CA ALA A 48 17.98 -13.65 -13.71
C ALA A 48 18.95 -12.45 -13.74
N GLU A 49 19.47 -12.12 -14.91
CA GLU A 49 20.41 -11.01 -15.14
C GLU A 49 19.76 -9.64 -14.97
N LYS A 50 18.44 -9.53 -15.15
CA LYS A 50 17.67 -8.26 -15.08
C LYS A 50 16.76 -8.16 -13.85
N ARG A 51 16.68 -9.20 -13.01
CA ARG A 51 15.81 -9.21 -11.82
C ARG A 51 16.07 -8.05 -10.88
N SER A 52 17.33 -7.80 -10.53
CA SER A 52 17.71 -6.70 -9.64
C SER A 52 17.30 -5.34 -10.22
N MET A 53 17.54 -5.11 -11.51
CA MET A 53 17.12 -3.88 -12.19
C MET A 53 15.60 -3.71 -12.20
N GLY A 54 14.84 -4.76 -12.50
CA GLY A 54 13.39 -4.71 -12.48
C GLY A 54 12.80 -4.46 -11.09
N MET A 55 13.35 -5.14 -10.08
CA MET A 55 13.00 -4.91 -8.68
C MET A 55 13.31 -3.47 -8.26
N GLY A 56 14.46 -2.92 -8.69
CA GLY A 56 14.83 -1.53 -8.47
C GLY A 56 13.87 -0.52 -9.12
N ILE A 57 13.49 -0.74 -10.38
CA ILE A 57 12.51 0.10 -11.09
C ILE A 57 11.14 0.05 -10.40
N ALA A 58 10.68 -1.16 -10.04
CA ALA A 58 9.42 -1.33 -9.32
C ALA A 58 9.44 -0.64 -7.95
N SER A 59 10.58 -0.71 -7.24
CA SER A 59 10.78 -0.02 -5.98
C SER A 59 10.71 1.49 -6.16
N ALA A 60 11.48 2.04 -7.11
CA ALA A 60 11.52 3.47 -7.40
C ALA A 60 10.15 4.03 -7.84
N ALA A 61 9.38 3.26 -8.63
CA ALA A 61 8.02 3.61 -8.98
C ALA A 61 7.10 3.67 -7.75
N GLY A 62 7.31 2.78 -6.77
CA GLY A 62 6.64 2.80 -5.47
C GLY A 62 6.93 4.08 -4.68
N SER A 63 8.20 4.43 -4.49
CA SER A 63 8.63 5.63 -3.77
C SER A 63 8.16 6.91 -4.46
N PHE A 64 8.29 6.98 -5.79
CA PHE A 64 7.75 8.10 -6.58
C PHE A 64 6.23 8.21 -6.46
N GLY A 65 5.51 7.08 -6.48
CA GLY A 65 4.07 7.04 -6.27
C GLY A 65 3.66 7.58 -4.91
N GLN A 66 4.37 7.20 -3.84
CA GLN A 66 4.13 7.74 -2.49
C GLN A 66 4.38 9.25 -2.43
N PHE A 67 5.49 9.72 -3.02
CA PHE A 67 5.81 11.15 -3.12
C PHE A 67 4.73 11.93 -3.88
N ALA A 68 4.33 11.46 -5.06
CA ALA A 68 3.39 12.18 -5.93
C ALA A 68 1.95 12.17 -5.39
N MET A 69 1.56 11.10 -4.70
CA MET A 69 0.19 10.95 -4.16
C MET A 69 -0.13 11.96 -3.06
N LEU A 70 0.84 12.38 -2.25
CA LEU A 70 0.61 13.33 -1.16
C LEU A 70 0.19 14.73 -1.63
N PRO A 71 0.95 15.44 -2.49
CA PRO A 71 0.53 16.72 -3.05
C PRO A 71 -0.67 16.56 -3.98
N GLY A 72 -0.77 15.45 -4.73
CA GLY A 72 -1.92 15.15 -5.58
C GLY A 72 -3.22 15.04 -4.79
N THR A 73 -3.20 14.31 -3.68
CA THR A 73 -4.36 14.15 -2.79
C THR A 73 -4.74 15.47 -2.13
N LEU A 74 -3.77 16.27 -1.68
CA LEU A 74 -4.05 17.59 -1.11
C LEU A 74 -4.66 18.55 -2.14
N GLY A 75 -4.18 18.51 -3.39
CA GLY A 75 -4.77 19.25 -4.51
C GLY A 75 -6.22 18.83 -4.76
N LEU A 76 -6.48 17.52 -4.79
CA LEU A 76 -7.84 16.97 -4.90
C LEU A 76 -8.75 17.44 -3.76
N ILE A 77 -8.28 17.41 -2.52
CA ILE A 77 -9.05 17.84 -1.35
C ILE A 77 -9.39 19.33 -1.44
N SER A 78 -8.47 20.17 -1.90
CA SER A 78 -8.72 21.62 -2.02
C SER A 78 -9.71 21.98 -3.12
N TRP A 79 -9.83 21.16 -4.17
CA TRP A 79 -10.75 21.42 -5.30
C TRP A 79 -12.11 20.70 -5.16
N LEU A 80 -12.10 19.44 -4.75
CA LEU A 80 -13.29 18.56 -4.71
C LEU A 80 -13.77 18.23 -3.30
N GLY A 81 -13.08 18.73 -2.27
CA GLY A 81 -13.30 18.33 -0.88
C GLY A 81 -12.79 16.91 -0.58
N TRP A 82 -12.87 16.53 0.69
CA TRP A 82 -12.35 15.24 1.17
C TRP A 82 -13.07 14.04 0.56
N SER A 83 -14.40 14.09 0.45
CA SER A 83 -15.20 12.98 -0.07
C SER A 83 -14.99 12.80 -1.58
N GLY A 84 -14.97 13.89 -2.35
CA GLY A 84 -14.65 13.85 -3.78
C GLY A 84 -13.24 13.33 -4.05
N ALA A 85 -12.26 13.71 -3.23
CA ALA A 85 -10.90 13.19 -3.33
C ALA A 85 -10.84 11.66 -3.14
N LEU A 86 -11.57 11.12 -2.16
CA LEU A 86 -11.64 9.68 -1.89
C LEU A 86 -12.27 8.91 -3.07
N LEU A 87 -13.31 9.46 -3.70
CA LEU A 87 -13.93 8.85 -4.89
C LEU A 87 -12.93 8.75 -6.06
N VAL A 88 -12.21 9.85 -6.36
CA VAL A 88 -11.23 9.87 -7.45
C VAL A 88 -10.09 8.87 -7.18
N LEU A 89 -9.59 8.82 -5.93
CA LEU A 89 -8.59 7.83 -5.53
C LEU A 89 -9.14 6.39 -5.64
N GLY A 90 -10.40 6.17 -5.27
CA GLY A 90 -11.08 4.88 -5.43
C GLY A 90 -11.13 4.43 -6.89
N VAL A 91 -11.47 5.33 -7.81
CA VAL A 91 -11.48 5.08 -9.26
C VAL A 91 -10.07 4.80 -9.78
N MET A 92 -9.06 5.56 -9.36
CA MET A 92 -7.66 5.32 -9.73
C MET A 92 -7.20 3.91 -9.31
N VAL A 93 -7.56 3.48 -8.10
CA VAL A 93 -7.27 2.11 -7.64
C VAL A 93 -8.06 1.06 -8.44
N ALA A 94 -9.32 1.33 -8.78
CA ALA A 94 -10.11 0.43 -9.60
C ALA A 94 -9.53 0.27 -11.01
N LEU A 95 -8.90 1.30 -11.57
CA LEU A 95 -8.23 1.29 -12.87
C LEU A 95 -7.00 0.36 -12.91
N ILE A 96 -6.48 -0.05 -11.75
CA ILE A 96 -5.41 -1.06 -11.67
C ILE A 96 -5.95 -2.44 -12.07
N LEU A 97 -7.23 -2.75 -11.80
CA LEU A 97 -7.83 -4.07 -12.10
C LEU A 97 -7.75 -4.47 -13.59
N PRO A 98 -8.14 -3.62 -14.57
CA PRO A 98 -7.96 -3.97 -15.97
C PRO A 98 -6.49 -4.07 -16.37
N LEU A 99 -5.59 -3.29 -15.76
CA LEU A 99 -4.15 -3.40 -16.01
C LEU A 99 -3.58 -4.74 -15.58
N VAL A 100 -4.10 -5.35 -14.51
CA VAL A 100 -3.71 -6.70 -14.08
C VAL A 100 -4.08 -7.73 -15.14
N SER A 101 -5.19 -7.57 -15.85
CA SER A 101 -5.58 -8.50 -16.93
C SER A 101 -4.62 -8.49 -18.13
N MET A 102 -3.84 -7.41 -18.30
CA MET A 102 -2.78 -7.33 -19.31
C MET A 102 -1.47 -8.01 -18.85
N LEU A 103 -1.36 -8.35 -17.56
CA LEU A 103 -0.20 -9.05 -17.02
C LEU A 103 -0.29 -10.52 -17.43
N LYS A 104 0.54 -10.91 -18.40
CA LYS A 104 0.70 -12.32 -18.76
C LYS A 104 1.53 -13.00 -17.68
N ASP A 105 0.86 -13.68 -16.76
CA ASP A 105 1.52 -14.66 -15.92
C ASP A 105 1.94 -15.84 -16.79
N THR A 106 3.26 -16.00 -16.97
CA THR A 106 3.81 -17.28 -17.42
C THR A 106 3.88 -18.16 -16.17
N PRO A 107 3.00 -19.16 -15.99
CA PRO A 107 3.09 -20.03 -14.83
C PRO A 107 4.46 -20.71 -14.85
N SER A 108 5.27 -20.40 -13.84
CA SER A 108 6.47 -21.17 -13.54
C SER A 108 6.02 -22.60 -13.27
N VAL A 109 6.56 -23.57 -14.01
CA VAL A 109 6.34 -24.99 -13.74
C VAL A 109 6.66 -25.24 -12.27
N SER A 110 5.63 -25.60 -11.48
CA SER A 110 5.81 -25.93 -10.07
C SER A 110 6.61 -27.22 -9.99
N THR A 111 7.88 -27.12 -9.60
CA THR A 111 8.73 -28.27 -9.26
C THR A 111 8.61 -28.67 -7.79
N GLY A 112 7.67 -28.08 -7.04
CA GLY A 112 7.44 -28.36 -5.63
C GLY A 112 6.15 -29.15 -5.37
N VAL A 113 6.08 -29.75 -4.18
CA VAL A 113 4.85 -30.36 -3.65
C VAL A 113 3.76 -29.29 -3.61
N GLU A 114 2.63 -29.54 -4.27
CA GLU A 114 1.44 -28.69 -4.16
C GLU A 114 0.86 -28.81 -2.76
N LEU A 115 1.29 -27.93 -1.86
CA LEU A 115 0.69 -27.78 -0.54
C LEU A 115 -0.66 -27.07 -0.69
N THR A 116 -1.67 -27.56 0.01
CA THR A 116 -2.92 -26.81 0.17
C THR A 116 -2.66 -25.52 0.95
N LEU A 117 -3.54 -24.52 0.78
CA LEU A 117 -3.42 -23.23 1.49
C LEU A 117 -3.28 -23.42 3.01
N GLY A 118 -4.01 -24.38 3.58
CA GLY A 118 -3.96 -24.70 5.00
C GLY A 118 -2.63 -25.32 5.44
N GLU A 119 -2.05 -26.20 4.63
CA GLU A 119 -0.74 -26.81 4.91
C GLU A 119 0.37 -25.78 4.82
N ALA A 120 0.35 -24.91 3.80
CA ALA A 120 1.32 -23.83 3.66
C ALA A 120 1.26 -22.84 4.84
N LEU A 121 0.05 -22.48 5.31
CA LEU A 121 -0.12 -21.64 6.49
C LEU A 121 0.40 -22.33 7.76
N ARG A 122 0.12 -23.62 7.92
CA ARG A 122 0.58 -24.39 9.08
C ARG A 122 2.11 -24.48 9.12
N GLU A 123 2.73 -24.76 7.99
CA GLU A 123 4.20 -24.83 7.84
C GLU A 123 4.85 -23.47 8.12
N ALA A 124 4.27 -22.38 7.59
CA ALA A 124 4.75 -21.03 7.89
C ALA A 124 4.66 -20.72 9.40
N CYS A 125 3.55 -21.08 10.05
CA CYS A 125 3.36 -20.86 11.48
C CYS A 125 4.29 -21.69 12.38
N SER A 126 4.80 -22.84 11.92
CA SER A 126 5.78 -23.64 12.66
C SER A 126 7.20 -23.08 12.60
N HIS A 127 7.51 -22.18 11.66
CA HIS A 127 8.83 -21.60 11.53
C HIS A 127 9.00 -20.32 12.37
N SER A 128 10.02 -20.29 13.25
CA SER A 128 10.37 -19.10 14.04
C SER A 128 10.79 -17.91 13.17
N GLY A 129 11.46 -18.16 12.05
CA GLY A 129 11.84 -17.13 11.09
C GLY A 129 10.65 -16.38 10.49
N PHE A 130 9.52 -17.07 10.27
CA PHE A 130 8.28 -16.43 9.80
C PHE A 130 7.76 -15.43 10.84
N TRP A 131 7.72 -15.81 12.12
CA TRP A 131 7.29 -14.92 13.20
C TRP A 131 8.22 -13.73 13.39
N LEU A 132 9.54 -13.92 13.29
CA LEU A 132 10.51 -12.83 13.37
C LEU A 132 10.33 -11.83 12.22
N LEU A 133 10.16 -12.31 10.99
CA LEU A 133 9.88 -11.44 9.84
C LEU A 133 8.52 -10.74 9.99
N ALA A 134 7.47 -11.46 10.38
CA ALA A 134 6.13 -10.91 10.55
C ALA A 134 6.14 -9.77 11.59
N LEU A 135 6.82 -9.98 12.72
CA LEU A 135 6.95 -8.98 13.78
C LEU A 135 7.79 -7.78 13.30
N GLY A 136 8.88 -8.02 12.57
CA GLY A 136 9.69 -6.96 11.98
C GLY A 136 8.91 -6.08 10.98
N PHE A 137 8.18 -6.69 10.05
CA PHE A 137 7.31 -5.98 9.11
C PHE A 137 6.17 -5.25 9.82
N PHE A 138 5.61 -5.85 10.87
CA PHE A 138 4.57 -5.21 11.68
C PHE A 138 5.09 -3.95 12.38
N VAL A 139 6.22 -4.03 13.09
CA VAL A 139 6.79 -2.89 13.83
C VAL A 139 7.20 -1.78 12.85
N CYS A 140 7.89 -2.14 11.76
CA CYS A 140 8.29 -1.18 10.73
C CYS A 140 7.07 -0.49 10.10
N GLY A 141 6.08 -1.26 9.65
CA GLY A 141 4.87 -0.73 9.05
C GLY A 141 4.05 0.12 10.02
N PHE A 142 3.91 -0.32 11.27
CA PHE A 142 3.25 0.44 12.32
C PHE A 142 3.91 1.79 12.52
N GLN A 143 5.24 1.84 12.63
CA GLN A 143 5.97 3.08 12.86
C GLN A 143 5.86 4.05 11.67
N VAL A 144 5.96 3.56 10.44
CA VAL A 144 5.80 4.37 9.22
C VAL A 144 4.38 4.96 9.14
N VAL A 145 3.35 4.15 9.34
CA VAL A 145 1.96 4.60 9.28
C VAL A 145 1.63 5.54 10.44
N PHE A 146 2.14 5.26 11.64
CA PHE A 146 1.98 6.12 12.82
C PHE A 146 2.52 7.53 12.56
N ILE A 147 3.76 7.65 12.06
CA ILE A 147 4.34 8.94 11.70
C ILE A 147 3.51 9.60 10.60
N GLY A 148 3.10 8.86 9.56
CA GLY A 148 2.28 9.41 8.47
C GLY A 148 0.93 9.98 8.92
N VAL A 149 0.29 9.37 9.91
CA VAL A 149 -1.04 9.80 10.41
C VAL A 149 -0.93 10.95 11.41
N HIS A 150 0.03 10.90 12.34
CA HIS A 150 0.09 11.86 13.45
C HIS A 150 0.96 13.08 13.19
N LEU A 151 1.98 12.97 12.33
CA LEU A 151 2.91 14.08 12.09
C LEU A 151 2.24 15.34 11.50
N PRO A 152 1.32 15.25 10.52
CA PRO A 152 0.68 16.45 9.99
C PRO A 152 -0.13 17.20 11.05
N ALA A 153 -0.91 16.47 11.86
CA ALA A 153 -1.71 17.06 12.94
C ALA A 153 -0.79 17.72 13.99
N TYR A 154 0.26 17.01 14.41
CA TYR A 154 1.25 17.54 15.34
C TYR A 154 1.90 18.85 14.85
N LEU A 155 2.27 18.94 13.57
CA LEU A 155 2.88 20.15 13.02
C LEU A 155 1.88 21.32 12.96
N VAL A 156 0.61 21.05 12.65
CA VAL A 156 -0.44 22.06 12.68
C VAL A 156 -0.67 22.57 14.11
N ASP A 157 -0.66 21.69 15.10
CA ASP A 157 -0.79 22.06 16.53
C ASP A 157 0.39 22.94 16.99
N GLN A 158 1.58 22.75 16.40
CA GLN A 158 2.76 23.61 16.61
C GLN A 158 2.72 24.91 15.78
N HIS A 159 1.57 25.28 15.23
CA HIS A 159 1.35 26.50 14.44
C HIS A 159 2.18 26.57 13.14
N LEU A 160 2.66 25.42 12.64
CA LEU A 160 3.33 25.36 11.34
C LEU A 160 2.30 25.23 10.20
N PRO A 161 2.61 25.77 9.00
CA PRO A 161 1.74 25.61 7.85
C PRO A 161 1.55 24.12 7.49
N ALA A 162 0.32 23.70 7.16
CA ALA A 162 0.00 22.33 6.72
C ALA A 162 0.85 21.84 5.52
N LYS A 163 1.35 22.78 4.72
CA LYS A 163 2.29 22.51 3.61
C LYS A 163 3.59 21.86 4.10
N VAL A 164 4.06 22.22 5.29
CA VAL A 164 5.29 21.64 5.88
C VAL A 164 5.09 20.15 6.15
N GLY A 165 3.97 19.76 6.77
CA GLY A 165 3.66 18.35 7.01
C GLY A 165 3.57 17.54 5.71
N THR A 166 2.95 18.13 4.68
CA THR A 166 2.88 17.50 3.35
C THR A 166 4.26 17.32 2.73
N THR A 167 5.13 18.34 2.79
CA THR A 167 6.51 18.26 2.27
C THR A 167 7.32 17.21 3.01
N VAL A 168 7.21 17.13 4.34
CA VAL A 168 7.94 16.12 5.12
C VAL A 168 7.48 14.71 4.76
N LEU A 169 6.17 14.46 4.70
CA LEU A 169 5.64 13.16 4.27
C LEU A 169 6.07 12.83 2.82
N ALA A 170 6.11 13.83 1.94
CA ALA A 170 6.52 13.63 0.55
C ALA A 170 8.00 13.22 0.48
N LEU A 171 8.88 13.87 1.25
CA LEU A 171 10.29 13.50 1.34
C LEU A 171 10.47 12.10 1.92
N ILE A 172 9.70 11.73 2.96
CA ILE A 172 9.70 10.37 3.49
C ILE A 172 9.33 9.37 2.39
N GLY A 173 8.26 9.64 1.63
CA GLY A 173 7.86 8.78 0.51
C GLY A 173 8.90 8.70 -0.62
N LEU A 174 9.64 9.79 -0.88
CA LEU A 174 10.65 9.85 -1.92
C LEU A 174 11.91 9.01 -1.60
N PHE A 175 12.26 8.92 -0.31
CA PHE A 175 13.45 8.20 0.16
C PHE A 175 13.16 6.83 0.80
N ASN A 176 11.90 6.38 0.72
CA ASN A 176 11.47 5.04 1.16
C ASN A 176 11.93 3.95 0.19
#